data_AF-A0A9D8TJ29-F1
#
_entry.id   AF-A0A9D8TJ29-F1
#
_cell.length_a   1.000
_cell.length_b   1.000
_cell.length_c   1.000
_cell.angle_alpha   90.00
_cell.angle_beta   90.00
_cell.angle_gamma   90.00
#
_symmetry.space_group_name_H-M   'P 1'
#
loop_
_entity.id
_entity.type
_entity.pdbx_description
1 polymer ?
#
loop_
_entity_poly.entity_id
_entity_poly.type
_entity_poly.pdbx_seq_one_letter_code
_entity_poly.pdbx_strand_id
1 'polypeptide(L)'
;KLFDVAEISAFTDKERGEYEESLKNFWDLNNVLTTAKSEGFAEGEAAGLERGRAEGLEKGRAEEKLATARNLKLLGIDSDKISKATGLTPEDIENL
;
A
#
# COMPACT_ATOMS: atom_id res chain seq x y z
N LYS A 1 32.56 12.34 -5.63
CA LYS A 1 34.00 11.99 -5.67
C LYS A 1 34.48 12.10 -4.23
N LEU A 2 34.86 11.00 -3.57
CA LEU A 2 35.54 11.09 -2.28
C LEU A 2 37.01 11.44 -2.57
N PHE A 3 37.54 12.46 -1.91
CA PHE A 3 38.95 12.83 -2.02
C PHE A 3 39.77 11.94 -1.09
N ASP A 4 41.02 11.65 -1.47
CA ASP A 4 41.93 10.89 -0.61
C ASP A 4 42.42 11.78 0.55
N VAL A 5 42.71 11.17 1.69
CA VAL A 5 43.17 11.88 2.91
C VAL A 5 44.41 12.74 2.65
N ALA A 6 45.28 12.30 1.73
CA ALA A 6 46.46 13.04 1.31
C ALA A 6 46.11 14.30 0.48
N GLU A 7 45.07 14.24 -0.35
CA GLU A 7 44.59 15.41 -1.13
C GLU A 7 43.94 16.45 -0.22
N ILE A 8 43.13 16.01 0.75
CA ILE A 8 42.49 16.89 1.75
C ILE A 8 43.54 17.55 2.66
N SER A 9 44.62 16.83 2.98
CA SER A 9 45.72 17.36 3.80
C SER A 9 46.52 18.45 3.10
N ALA A 10 46.50 18.49 1.76
CA ALA A 10 47.14 19.50 0.95
C ALA A 10 46.27 20.76 0.73
N PHE A 11 44.99 20.75 1.13
CA PHE A 11 44.09 21.88 0.97
C PHE A 11 44.48 23.06 1.85
N THR A 12 44.31 24.26 1.31
CA THR A 12 44.26 25.50 2.09
C THR A 12 43.02 25.54 2.97
N ASP A 13 43.01 26.40 4.00
CA ASP A 13 41.85 26.55 4.90
C ASP A 13 40.55 26.88 4.15
N LYS A 14 40.64 27.67 3.07
CA LYS A 14 39.49 28.01 2.22
C LYS A 14 38.97 26.79 1.46
N GLU A 15 39.86 26.04 0.82
CA GLU A 15 39.47 24.82 0.08
C GLU A 15 38.91 23.75 1.00
N ARG A 16 39.43 23.65 2.24
CA ARG A 16 38.86 22.78 3.27
C ARG A 16 37.43 23.18 3.65
N GLY A 17 37.19 24.48 3.86
CA GLY A 17 35.84 24.99 4.13
C GLY A 17 34.85 24.72 3.01
N GLU A 18 35.24 24.99 1.75
CA GLU A 18 34.41 24.69 0.57
C GLU A 18 34.15 23.18 0.41
N TYR A 19 35.14 22.35 0.71
CA TYR A 19 34.99 20.90 0.71
C TYR A 19 33.99 20.41 1.77
N GLU A 20 34.12 20.89 3.01
CA GLU A 20 33.20 20.58 4.12
C GLU A 20 31.77 21.02 3.82
N GLU A 21 31.58 22.20 3.23
CA GLU A 21 30.27 22.67 2.79
C GLU A 21 29.69 21.78 1.69
N SER A 22 30.51 21.36 0.72
CA SER A 22 30.08 20.44 -0.34
C SER A 22 29.65 19.07 0.24
N LEU A 23 30.39 18.57 1.23
CA LEU A 23 30.06 17.33 1.93
C LEU A 23 28.74 17.47 2.68
N LYS A 24 28.57 18.56 3.43
CA LYS A 24 27.33 18.83 4.14
C LYS A 24 26.13 18.83 3.18
N ASN A 25 26.23 19.56 2.08
CA ASN A 25 25.17 19.62 1.07
C ASN A 25 24.90 18.24 0.45
N PHE A 26 25.94 17.46 0.17
CA PHE A 26 25.79 16.09 -0.32
C PHE A 26 25.06 15.21 0.68
N TRP A 27 25.43 15.24 1.96
CA TRP A 27 24.78 14.44 3.01
C TRP A 27 23.34 14.87 3.25
N ASP A 28 23.05 16.17 3.28
CA ASP A 28 21.70 16.69 3.44
C ASP A 28 20.79 16.21 2.29
N LEU A 29 21.27 16.31 1.04
CA LEU A 29 20.53 15.83 -0.12
C LEU A 29 20.32 14.31 -0.08
N ASN A 30 21.36 13.54 0.26
CA ASN A 30 21.22 12.08 0.37
C ASN A 30 20.23 11.68 1.46
N ASN A 31 20.25 12.37 2.60
CA ASN A 31 19.33 12.11 3.71
C ASN A 31 17.89 12.42 3.31
N VAL A 32 17.64 13.56 2.65
CA VAL A 32 16.32 13.91 2.11
C VAL A 32 15.82 12.86 1.13
N LEU A 33 16.65 12.47 0.15
CA LEU A 33 16.26 11.49 -0.87
C LEU A 33 16.02 10.10 -0.28
N THR A 34 16.87 9.65 0.63
CA THR A 34 16.76 8.33 1.26
C THR A 34 15.53 8.25 2.14
N THR A 35 15.28 9.31 2.93
CA THR A 35 14.10 9.40 3.80
C THR A 35 12.82 9.41 2.97
N ALA A 36 12.73 10.30 1.97
CA ALA A 36 11.55 10.38 1.09
C ALA A 36 11.27 9.06 0.36
N LYS A 37 12.32 8.36 -0.09
CA LYS A 37 12.17 7.02 -0.71
C LYS A 37 11.67 5.98 0.29
N SER A 38 12.23 5.97 1.51
CA SER A 38 11.84 5.03 2.56
C SER A 38 10.39 5.25 2.99
N GLU A 39 10.00 6.49 3.24
CA GLU A 39 8.63 6.87 3.60
C GLU A 39 7.66 6.53 2.47
N GLY A 40 7.98 6.90 1.23
CA GLY A 40 7.12 6.59 0.08
C GLY A 40 6.92 5.08 -0.13
N PHE A 41 7.94 4.25 0.14
CA PHE A 41 7.78 2.80 0.10
C PHE A 41 6.88 2.29 1.22
N ALA A 42 7.11 2.75 2.46
CA ALA A 42 6.32 2.34 3.62
C ALA A 42 4.84 2.75 3.48
N GLU A 43 4.56 3.97 3.04
CA GLU A 43 3.21 4.45 2.75
C GLU A 43 2.56 3.66 1.62
N GLY A 44 3.30 3.39 0.55
CA GLY A 44 2.82 2.60 -0.58
C GLY A 44 2.45 1.17 -0.19
N GLU A 45 3.27 0.52 0.64
CA GLU A 45 3.01 -0.82 1.17
C GLU A 45 1.77 -0.83 2.09
N ALA A 46 1.69 0.11 3.02
CA ALA A 46 0.55 0.24 3.93
C ALA A 46 -0.77 0.48 3.17
N ALA A 47 -0.77 1.44 2.24
CA ALA A 47 -1.94 1.74 1.42
C ALA A 47 -2.31 0.59 0.46
N GLY A 48 -1.32 -0.18 0.00
CA GLY A 48 -1.55 -1.39 -0.80
C GLY A 48 -2.23 -2.49 0.02
N LEU A 49 -1.73 -2.74 1.23
CA LEU A 49 -2.28 -3.74 2.15
C LEU A 49 -3.71 -3.39 2.58
N GLU A 50 -3.97 -2.13 2.93
CA GLU A 50 -5.30 -1.68 3.35
C GLU A 50 -6.32 -1.83 2.21
N ARG A 51 -5.99 -1.34 1.01
CA ARG A 51 -6.85 -1.51 -0.18
C ARG A 51 -7.11 -2.97 -0.51
N GLY A 52 -6.06 -3.79 -0.54
CA GLY A 52 -6.19 -5.23 -0.81
C GLY A 52 -7.06 -5.94 0.22
N ARG A 53 -6.93 -5.60 1.50
CA ARG A 53 -7.76 -6.16 2.58
C ARG A 53 -9.22 -5.72 2.44
N ALA A 54 -9.48 -4.45 2.15
CA ALA A 54 -10.83 -3.93 1.96
C ALA A 54 -11.53 -4.60 0.76
N GLU A 55 -10.87 -4.61 -0.40
CA GLU A 55 -11.39 -5.26 -1.61
C GLU A 55 -11.62 -6.76 -1.40
N GLY A 56 -10.68 -7.45 -0.73
CA GLY A 56 -10.79 -8.87 -0.44
C GLY A 56 -11.97 -9.19 0.49
N LEU A 57 -12.19 -8.37 1.52
CA LEU A 57 -13.32 -8.53 2.44
C LEU A 57 -14.65 -8.29 1.75
N GLU A 58 -14.74 -7.26 0.89
CA GLU A 58 -15.95 -6.96 0.13
C GLU A 58 -16.29 -8.09 -0.86
N LYS A 59 -15.32 -8.51 -1.67
CA LYS A 59 -15.48 -9.63 -2.61
C LYS A 59 -15.87 -10.92 -1.88
N GLY A 60 -15.18 -11.26 -0.79
CA GLY A 60 -15.48 -12.45 0.00
C GLY A 60 -16.89 -12.42 0.58
N ARG A 61 -17.34 -11.28 1.12
CA ARG A 61 -18.72 -11.14 1.61
C ARG A 61 -19.76 -11.26 0.50
N ALA A 62 -19.50 -10.71 -0.67
CA ALA A 62 -20.40 -10.81 -1.81
C ALA A 62 -20.51 -12.27 -2.30
N GLU A 63 -19.37 -12.95 -2.46
CA GLU A 63 -19.31 -14.36 -2.86
C GLU A 63 -20.00 -15.27 -1.85
N GLU A 64 -19.77 -15.06 -0.54
CA GLU A 64 -20.41 -15.83 0.53
C GLU A 64 -21.93 -15.64 0.53
N LYS A 65 -22.42 -14.41 0.33
CA LYS A 65 -23.86 -14.14 0.21
C LYS A 65 -24.49 -14.88 -0.97
N LEU A 66 -23.84 -14.87 -2.13
CA LEU A 66 -24.30 -15.57 -3.32
C LEU A 66 -24.28 -17.10 -3.13
N ALA A 67 -23.20 -17.64 -2.56
CA ALA A 67 -23.09 -19.06 -2.25
C ALA A 67 -24.17 -19.51 -1.26
N THR A 68 -24.42 -18.71 -0.22
CA THR A 68 -25.49 -18.96 0.75
C THR A 68 -26.86 -18.94 0.07
N ALA A 69 -27.15 -17.92 -0.76
CA ALA A 69 -28.42 -17.83 -1.47
C ALA A 69 -28.66 -19.03 -2.40
N ARG A 70 -27.64 -19.45 -3.16
CA ARG A 70 -27.69 -20.66 -4.00
C ARG A 70 -28.01 -21.92 -3.18
N ASN A 71 -27.32 -22.11 -2.06
CA ASN A 71 -27.54 -23.26 -1.20
C ASN A 71 -28.96 -23.27 -0.62
N LEU A 72 -29.47 -22.12 -0.16
CA LEU A 72 -30.83 -22.02 0.37
C LEU A 72 -31.89 -22.28 -0.71
N LYS A 73 -31.64 -21.82 -1.95
CA LYS A 73 -32.52 -22.08 -3.09
C LYS A 73 -32.55 -23.58 -3.44
N LEU A 74 -31.40 -24.24 -3.44
CA LEU A 74 -31.30 -25.70 -3.61
C LEU A 74 -32.05 -26.49 -2.53
N LEU A 75 -32.14 -25.94 -1.32
CA LEU A 75 -32.93 -26.51 -0.22
C LEU A 75 -34.44 -26.24 -0.35
N GLY A 76 -34.88 -25.60 -1.43
CA GLY A 76 -36.29 -25.30 -1.70
C GLY A 76 -36.86 -24.20 -0.81
N ILE A 77 -36.00 -23.33 -0.25
CA ILE A 77 -36.45 -22.18 0.51
C ILE A 77 -36.98 -21.12 -0.45
N ASP A 78 -38.10 -20.52 -0.06
CA ASP A 78 -38.76 -19.45 -0.81
C ASP A 78 -37.86 -18.21 -0.99
N SER A 79 -37.89 -17.63 -2.20
CA SER A 79 -37.05 -16.50 -2.62
C SER A 79 -37.20 -15.27 -1.71
N ASP A 80 -38.38 -15.00 -1.13
CA ASP A 80 -38.58 -13.88 -0.19
C ASP A 80 -37.86 -14.12 1.14
N LYS A 81 -37.80 -15.37 1.60
CA LYS A 81 -37.06 -15.74 2.82
C LYS A 81 -35.56 -15.68 2.59
N ILE A 82 -35.08 -16.13 1.43
CA ILE A 82 -33.67 -16.04 1.05
C ILE A 82 -33.25 -14.57 0.96
N SER A 83 -34.08 -13.73 0.33
CA SER A 83 -33.84 -12.28 0.21
C SER A 83 -33.63 -11.62 1.57
N LYS A 84 -34.51 -11.94 2.55
CA LYS A 84 -34.37 -11.44 3.92
C LYS A 84 -33.09 -11.92 4.63
N ALA A 85 -32.61 -13.12 4.32
CA ALA A 85 -31.42 -13.70 4.95
C ALA A 85 -30.11 -13.19 4.35
N THR A 86 -30.05 -13.00 3.03
CA THR A 86 -28.80 -12.67 2.31
C THR A 86 -28.71 -11.20 1.90
N GLY A 87 -29.84 -10.49 1.90
CA GLY A 87 -29.96 -9.11 1.44
C GLY A 87 -29.91 -8.95 -0.08
N LEU A 88 -29.98 -10.05 -0.84
CA LEU A 88 -30.12 -10.03 -2.30
C LEU A 88 -31.58 -9.74 -2.69
N THR A 89 -31.80 -9.20 -3.88
CA THR A 89 -33.18 -9.02 -4.35
C THR A 89 -33.81 -10.37 -4.70
N PRO A 90 -35.13 -10.54 -4.58
CA PRO A 90 -35.81 -11.76 -5.03
C PRO A 90 -35.51 -12.07 -6.50
N GLU A 91 -35.40 -11.05 -7.36
CA GLU A 91 -35.05 -11.21 -8.77
C GLU A 91 -33.63 -11.76 -8.96
N ASP A 92 -32.64 -11.24 -8.22
CA ASP A 92 -31.28 -11.80 -8.24
C ASP A 92 -31.30 -13.27 -7.82
N ILE A 93 -32.08 -13.62 -6.80
CA ILE A 93 -32.18 -14.99 -6.28
C ILE A 93 -32.87 -15.93 -7.28
N GLU A 94 -33.93 -15.48 -7.96
CA GLU A 94 -34.58 -16.25 -9.04
C GLU A 94 -33.61 -16.53 -10.19
N ASN A 95 -32.67 -15.62 -10.45
CA ASN A 95 -31.65 -15.75 -11.49
C ASN A 95 -30.37 -16.49 -11.05
N LEU A 96 -30.24 -16.89 -9.78
CA LEU A 96 -29.14 -17.73 -9.26
C LEU A 96 -29.28 -19.21 -9.57
#